data_AF-A0A5H2YZM6-F1
#
_entry.id   AF-A0A5H2YZM6-F1
#
_cell.length_a   1.000
_cell.length_b   1.000
_cell.length_c   1.000
_cell.angle_alpha   90.00
_cell.angle_beta   90.00
_cell.angle_gamma   90.00
#
_symmetry.space_group_name_H-M   'P 1'
#
loop_
_entity.id
_entity.type
_entity.pdbx_description
1 polymer ?
#
loop_
_entity_poly.entity_id
_entity_poly.type
_entity_poly.pdbx_seq_one_letter_code
_entity_poly.pdbx_strand_id
1 'polypeptide(L)'
;MRAQRAYDSFAPGPLARSSSVANIKLGNVVIHADNGAVAAKLRQMAQSLAGEFLKRGFECNGVTIKVQARPPAVALPSSTLKPLSASTGNELKQLAAQLPDDSPLKRGLEGFLARAAIKAE
;
A
#
# COMPACT_ATOMS: atom_id res chain seq x y z
N MET A 1 7.52 12.60 -10.50
CA MET A 1 7.89 12.44 -11.93
C MET A 1 7.85 13.80 -12.65
N ARG A 2 8.64 14.00 -13.71
CA ARG A 2 8.56 15.21 -14.57
C ARG A 2 7.18 15.38 -15.23
N ALA A 3 6.58 14.28 -15.69
CA ALA A 3 5.24 14.27 -16.28
C ALA A 3 4.12 14.65 -15.30
N GLN A 4 4.19 14.19 -14.03
CA GLN A 4 3.27 14.61 -12.98
C GLN A 4 3.33 16.13 -12.75
N ARG A 5 4.53 16.69 -12.62
CA ARG A 5 4.68 18.15 -12.43
C ARG A 5 4.16 18.96 -13.61
N ALA A 6 4.34 18.45 -14.83
CA ALA A 6 3.74 19.05 -16.01
C ALA A 6 2.22 19.03 -15.89
N TYR A 7 1.63 17.86 -15.63
CA TYR A 7 0.20 17.68 -15.44
C TYR A 7 -0.39 18.61 -14.38
N ASP A 8 0.22 18.71 -13.20
CA ASP A 8 -0.27 19.57 -12.11
C ASP A 8 -0.34 21.06 -12.48
N SER A 9 0.42 21.50 -13.48
CA SER A 9 0.47 22.91 -13.88
C SER A 9 -0.55 23.32 -14.96
N PHE A 10 -1.14 22.37 -15.68
CA PHE A 10 -2.19 22.64 -16.68
C PHE A 10 -3.52 21.94 -16.38
N ALA A 11 -3.52 20.91 -15.54
CA ALA A 11 -4.73 20.25 -15.11
C ALA A 11 -5.51 21.12 -14.12
N PRO A 12 -6.86 21.20 -14.23
CA PRO A 12 -7.68 21.91 -13.26
C PRO A 12 -7.46 21.36 -11.84
N GLY A 13 -7.29 22.24 -10.85
CA GLY A 13 -6.93 21.89 -9.47
C GLY A 13 -7.75 20.73 -8.84
N PRO A 14 -9.08 20.68 -8.99
CA PRO A 14 -9.88 19.56 -8.48
C PRO A 14 -9.55 18.22 -9.15
N LEU A 15 -9.23 18.23 -10.45
CA LEU A 15 -8.85 17.03 -11.20
C LEU A 15 -7.41 16.62 -10.87
N ALA A 16 -6.48 17.57 -10.79
CA ALA A 16 -5.09 17.30 -10.42
C ALA A 16 -4.97 16.65 -9.02
N ARG A 17 -5.85 17.02 -8.08
CA ARG A 17 -5.90 16.42 -6.74
C ARG A 17 -6.54 15.03 -6.70
N SER A 18 -7.41 14.72 -7.66
CA SER A 18 -8.15 13.45 -7.74
C SER A 18 -7.67 12.52 -8.85
N SER A 19 -6.47 12.80 -9.37
CA SER A 19 -5.83 12.00 -10.41
C SER A 19 -4.31 12.12 -10.38
N SER A 20 -3.61 11.11 -10.88
CA SER A 20 -2.15 11.06 -10.89
C SER A 20 -1.64 10.35 -12.13
N VAL A 21 -0.56 10.87 -12.71
CA VAL A 21 0.14 10.27 -13.85
C VAL A 21 0.88 9.03 -13.37
N ALA A 22 0.44 7.87 -13.84
CA ALA A 22 0.97 6.58 -13.44
C ALA A 22 2.19 6.17 -14.26
N ASN A 23 2.15 6.38 -15.59
CA ASN A 23 3.23 5.95 -16.47
C ASN A 23 3.18 6.67 -17.83
N ILE A 24 4.30 6.66 -18.55
CA ILE A 24 4.39 7.02 -19.96
C ILE A 24 4.98 5.81 -20.69
N LYS A 25 4.23 5.22 -21.62
CA LYS A 25 4.69 4.08 -22.43
C LYS A 25 4.39 4.33 -23.90
N LEU A 26 5.39 4.20 -24.78
CA LEU A 26 5.23 4.22 -26.25
C LEU A 26 4.39 5.41 -26.74
N GLY A 27 4.66 6.60 -26.22
CA GLY A 27 3.91 7.79 -26.61
C GLY A 27 2.53 7.94 -25.97
N ASN A 28 2.18 7.13 -24.95
CA ASN A 28 0.90 7.23 -24.25
C ASN A 28 1.09 7.54 -22.77
N VAL A 29 0.44 8.61 -22.30
CA VAL A 29 0.41 8.98 -20.88
C VAL A 29 -0.76 8.28 -20.20
N VAL A 30 -0.47 7.48 -19.18
CA VAL A 30 -1.47 6.80 -18.37
C VAL A 30 -1.77 7.63 -17.13
N ILE A 31 -3.03 8.05 -16.98
CA ILE A 31 -3.52 8.82 -15.84
C ILE A 31 -4.48 7.94 -15.03
N HIS A 32 -4.21 7.82 -13.74
CA HIS A 32 -5.10 7.22 -12.77
C HIS A 32 -6.07 8.26 -12.23
N ALA A 33 -7.36 7.94 -12.23
CA ALA A 33 -8.41 8.76 -11.64
C ALA A 33 -9.00 8.04 -10.42
N ASP A 34 -9.30 8.80 -9.37
CA ASP A 34 -9.83 8.25 -8.11
C ASP A 34 -11.27 7.74 -8.23
N ASN A 35 -12.04 8.26 -9.19
CA ASN A 35 -13.43 7.86 -9.40
C ASN A 35 -13.85 7.94 -10.88
N GLY A 36 -15.00 7.33 -11.18
CA GLY A 36 -15.54 7.27 -12.55
C GLY A 36 -15.91 8.64 -13.14
N ALA A 37 -16.36 9.60 -12.30
CA ALA A 37 -16.72 10.94 -12.75
C ALA A 37 -15.50 11.77 -13.16
N VAL A 38 -14.43 11.72 -12.36
CA VAL A 38 -13.12 12.31 -12.66
C VAL A 38 -12.55 11.67 -13.92
N ALA A 39 -12.65 10.35 -14.07
CA ALA A 39 -12.21 9.68 -15.29
C ALA A 39 -13.00 10.11 -16.53
N ALA A 40 -14.33 10.26 -16.42
CA ALA A 40 -15.16 10.74 -17.52
C ALA A 40 -14.77 12.17 -17.91
N LYS A 41 -14.54 13.05 -16.92
CA LYS A 41 -14.10 14.42 -17.18
C LYS A 41 -12.72 14.48 -17.83
N LEU A 42 -11.77 13.67 -17.35
CA LEU A 42 -10.44 13.57 -17.95
C LEU A 42 -10.49 12.99 -19.37
N ARG A 43 -11.39 12.04 -19.65
CA ARG A 43 -11.64 11.53 -21.01
C ARG A 43 -12.19 12.61 -21.94
N GLN A 44 -13.13 13.42 -21.48
CA GLN A 44 -13.63 14.58 -22.25
C GLN A 44 -12.50 15.56 -22.58
N MET A 45 -11.52 15.69 -21.70
CA MET A 45 -10.37 16.59 -21.88
C MET A 45 -9.14 15.91 -22.50
N ALA A 46 -9.22 14.63 -22.86
CA ALA A 46 -8.05 13.82 -23.23
C ALA A 46 -7.24 14.41 -24.38
N GLN A 47 -7.91 14.93 -25.41
CA GLN A 47 -7.25 15.57 -26.56
C GLN A 47 -6.51 16.85 -26.17
N SER A 48 -7.13 17.69 -25.33
CA SER A 48 -6.49 18.91 -24.82
C SER A 48 -5.28 18.58 -23.94
N LEU A 49 -5.39 17.55 -23.09
CA LEU A 49 -4.29 17.08 -22.24
C LEU A 49 -3.15 16.53 -23.09
N ALA A 50 -3.43 15.75 -24.13
CA ALA A 50 -2.43 15.23 -25.06
C ALA A 50 -1.66 16.37 -25.75
N GLY A 51 -2.37 17.42 -26.20
CA GLY A 51 -1.75 18.61 -26.79
C GLY A 51 -0.82 19.36 -25.82
N GLU A 52 -1.22 19.51 -24.55
CA GLU A 52 -0.38 20.14 -23.53
C GLU A 52 0.86 19.30 -23.16
N PHE A 53 0.74 17.97 -23.17
CA PHE A 53 1.89 17.09 -23.04
C PHE A 53 2.86 17.23 -24.22
N LEU A 54 2.34 17.28 -25.45
CA LEU A 54 3.14 17.45 -26.66
C LEU A 54 3.91 18.79 -26.66
N LYS A 55 3.23 19.90 -26.31
CA LYS A 55 3.86 21.23 -26.20
C LYS A 55 5.02 21.27 -25.20
N ARG A 56 4.99 20.40 -24.19
CA ARG A 56 6.02 20.31 -23.14
C ARG A 56 7.14 19.31 -23.48
N GLY A 57 7.17 18.81 -24.71
CA GLY A 57 8.20 17.91 -25.21
C GLY A 57 8.02 16.45 -24.80
N PHE A 58 6.83 16.07 -24.34
CA PHE A 58 6.51 14.65 -24.19
C PHE A 58 6.01 14.13 -25.53
N GLU A 59 6.66 13.08 -26.06
CA GLU A 59 6.06 12.29 -27.13
C GLU A 59 4.77 11.69 -26.57
N CYS A 60 3.64 12.33 -26.88
CA CYS A 60 2.33 11.97 -26.38
C CYS A 60 1.35 11.98 -27.56
N ASN A 61 1.12 10.80 -28.13
CA ASN A 61 0.13 10.57 -29.18
C ASN A 61 -1.26 10.31 -28.60
N GLY A 62 -1.36 10.02 -27.30
CA GLY A 62 -2.64 9.76 -26.64
C GLY A 62 -2.55 9.72 -25.10
N VAL A 63 -3.71 9.90 -24.46
CA VAL A 63 -3.86 9.82 -23.00
C VAL A 63 -4.80 8.66 -22.66
N THR A 64 -4.34 7.72 -21.85
CA THR A 64 -5.13 6.60 -21.36
C THR A 64 -5.58 6.86 -19.93
N ILE A 65 -6.90 6.96 -19.72
CA ILE A 65 -7.47 7.19 -18.39
C ILE A 65 -7.91 5.87 -17.79
N LYS A 66 -7.27 5.46 -16.68
CA LYS A 66 -7.65 4.30 -15.88
C LYS A 66 -8.25 4.75 -14.56
N VAL A 67 -9.40 4.21 -14.20
CA VAL A 67 -9.98 4.43 -12.87
C VAL A 67 -9.25 3.51 -11.90
N GLN A 68 -8.66 4.06 -10.84
CA GLN A 68 -8.34 3.24 -9.68
C GLN A 68 -9.64 3.07 -8.90
N ALA A 69 -10.27 1.91 -9.07
CA ALA A 69 -11.23 1.43 -8.08
C ALA A 69 -10.40 1.08 -6.84
N ARG A 70 -10.07 2.08 -6.01
CA ARG A 70 -9.48 1.84 -4.71
C ARG A 70 -10.60 1.23 -3.87
N PRO A 71 -10.61 -0.08 -3.56
CA PRO A 71 -11.48 -0.56 -2.51
C PRO A 71 -11.21 0.30 -1.27
N PRO A 72 -12.24 0.70 -0.52
CA PRO A 72 -12.04 1.48 0.70
C PRO A 72 -10.95 0.78 1.50
N ALA A 73 -9.98 1.55 2.01
CA ALA A 73 -8.87 1.00 2.77
C ALA A 73 -9.48 0.19 3.93
N VAL A 74 -9.56 -1.12 3.75
CA VAL A 74 -9.97 -2.03 4.82
C VAL A 74 -8.84 -1.93 5.81
N ALA A 75 -9.10 -1.27 6.94
CA ALA A 75 -8.21 -1.33 8.07
C ALA A 75 -8.00 -2.81 8.36
N LEU A 76 -6.78 -3.31 8.11
CA LEU A 76 -6.43 -4.66 8.51
C LEU A 76 -6.68 -4.72 10.03
N PRO A 77 -7.38 -5.75 10.54
CA PRO A 77 -7.56 -5.87 11.97
C PRO A 77 -6.18 -5.87 12.62
N SER A 78 -6.00 -5.04 13.64
CA SER A 78 -4.77 -5.01 14.43
C SER A 78 -4.45 -6.43 14.89
N SER A 79 -3.17 -6.82 14.84
CA SER A 79 -2.73 -8.16 15.26
C SER A 79 -3.29 -8.47 16.65
N THR A 80 -4.29 -9.36 16.71
CA THR A 80 -4.88 -9.79 17.97
C THR A 80 -3.86 -10.68 18.66
N LEU A 81 -3.36 -10.25 19.81
CA LEU A 81 -2.59 -11.10 20.71
C LEU A 81 -3.46 -12.32 21.05
N LYS A 82 -3.03 -13.52 20.64
CA LYS A 82 -3.67 -14.78 21.01
C LYS A 82 -2.95 -15.32 22.24
N PRO A 83 -3.51 -15.16 23.44
CA PRO A 83 -2.83 -15.62 24.64
C PRO A 83 -2.78 -17.15 24.68
N LEU A 84 -1.64 -17.70 25.08
CA LEU A 84 -1.50 -19.12 25.39
C LEU A 84 -2.41 -19.47 26.58
N SER A 85 -2.92 -20.70 26.61
CA SER A 85 -3.54 -21.24 27.83
C SER A 85 -2.50 -21.31 28.95
N ALA A 86 -2.97 -21.22 30.21
CA ALA A 86 -2.12 -21.37 31.37
C ALA A 86 -1.39 -22.73 31.40
N SER A 87 -2.08 -23.81 30.99
CA SER A 87 -1.53 -25.16 30.89
C SER A 87 -0.33 -25.23 29.94
N THR A 88 -0.47 -24.74 28.71
CA THR A 88 0.61 -24.74 27.72
C THR A 88 1.76 -23.82 28.14
N GLY A 89 1.46 -22.70 28.80
CA GLY A 89 2.49 -21.83 29.37
C GLY A 89 3.33 -22.54 30.44
N ASN A 90 2.70 -23.34 31.30
CA ASN A 90 3.39 -24.10 32.35
C ASN A 90 4.19 -25.28 31.80
N GLU A 91 3.65 -26.02 30.83
CA GLU A 91 4.36 -27.12 30.15
C GLU A 91 5.64 -26.62 29.47
N LEU A 92 5.58 -25.48 28.79
CA LEU A 92 6.74 -24.88 28.13
C LEU A 92 7.79 -24.38 29.13
N LYS A 93 7.38 -23.85 30.30
CA LYS A 93 8.31 -23.49 31.39
C LYS A 93 9.00 -24.72 31.97
N GLN A 94 8.25 -25.80 32.19
CA GLN A 94 8.79 -27.04 32.70
C GLN A 94 9.77 -27.68 31.70
N LEU A 95 9.47 -27.60 30.40
CA LEU A 95 10.38 -28.02 29.35
C LEU A 95 11.67 -27.19 29.38
N ALA A 96 11.58 -25.85 29.45
CA ALA A 96 12.76 -24.98 29.55
C ALA A 96 13.66 -25.32 30.74
N ALA A 97 13.07 -25.69 31.88
CA ALA A 97 13.81 -26.09 33.09
C ALA A 97 14.55 -27.44 32.95
N GLN A 98 14.10 -28.33 32.04
CA GLN A 98 14.74 -29.62 31.79
C GLN A 98 15.84 -29.54 30.71
N LEU A 99 16.00 -28.40 30.04
CA LEU A 99 17.04 -28.22 29.03
C LEU A 99 18.37 -27.80 29.67
N PRO A 100 19.52 -28.25 29.10
CA PRO A 100 20.84 -27.77 29.48
C PRO A 100 20.98 -26.25 29.34
N ASP A 101 21.72 -25.62 30.25
CA ASP A 101 21.87 -24.17 30.33
C ASP A 101 22.50 -23.54 29.08
N ASP A 102 23.40 -24.26 28.40
CA ASP A 102 24.07 -23.80 27.17
C ASP A 102 23.25 -24.00 25.89
N SER A 103 22.01 -24.50 25.99
CA SER A 103 21.19 -24.78 24.82
C SER A 103 20.63 -23.49 24.18
N PRO A 104 20.84 -23.26 22.86
CA PRO A 104 20.19 -22.15 22.16
C PRO A 104 18.66 -22.28 22.15
N LEU A 105 18.14 -23.51 22.28
CA LEU A 105 16.70 -23.77 22.36
C LEU A 105 16.12 -23.29 23.70
N LYS A 106 16.85 -23.46 24.81
CA LYS A 106 16.45 -22.96 26.13
C LYS A 106 16.29 -21.44 26.12
N ARG A 107 17.31 -20.73 25.65
CA ARG A 107 17.30 -19.27 25.52
C ARG A 107 16.17 -18.77 24.60
N GLY A 108 15.94 -19.47 23.48
CA GLY A 108 14.85 -19.15 22.57
C GLY A 108 13.47 -19.33 23.22
N LEU A 109 13.29 -20.41 23.99
CA LEU A 109 12.03 -20.73 24.65
C LEU A 109 11.73 -19.76 25.81
N GLU A 110 12.72 -19.39 26.60
CA GLU A 110 12.60 -18.37 27.66
C GLU A 110 12.26 -16.99 27.07
N GLY A 111 12.94 -16.60 25.98
CA GLY A 111 12.65 -15.34 25.28
C GLY A 111 11.26 -15.30 24.65
N PHE A 112 10.76 -16.45 24.17
CA PHE A 112 9.39 -16.60 23.69
C PHE A 112 8.38 -16.45 24.84
N LEU A 113 8.59 -17.15 25.96
CA LEU A 113 7.71 -17.09 27.13
C LEU A 113 7.66 -15.70 27.78
N ALA A 114 8.76 -14.94 27.73
CA ALA A 114 8.79 -13.55 28.22
C ALA A 114 7.93 -12.58 27.40
N ARG A 115 7.63 -12.90 26.13
CA ARG A 115 6.86 -12.06 25.21
C ARG A 115 5.46 -12.59 24.95
N ALA A 116 5.24 -13.88 25.19
CA ALA A 116 3.95 -14.52 25.02
C ALA A 116 2.95 -13.96 26.05
N ALA A 117 1.78 -13.54 25.58
CA ALA A 117 0.66 -13.35 26.48
C ALA A 117 0.20 -14.73 26.98
N ILE A 118 0.24 -14.97 28.28
CA ILE A 118 -0.27 -16.21 28.91
C ILE A 118 -1.52 -15.83 29.68
N LYS A 119 -2.61 -16.58 29.50
CA LYS A 119 -3.83 -16.38 30.32
C LYS A 119 -3.49 -16.64 31.79
N ALA A 120 -3.83 -15.71 32.68
CA ALA A 120 -3.93 -16.00 34.10
C ALA A 120 -5.14 -16.93 34.32
N GLU A 121 -4.98 -17.96 35.16
CA GLU A 121 -6.10 -18.80 35.62
C GLU A 121 -7.09 -17.99 36.46
#